data_AF-B4HD33-F1
#
_entry.id   AF-B4HD33-F1
#
_cell.length_a   1.000
_cell.length_b   1.000
_cell.length_c   1.000
_cell.angle_alpha   90.00
_cell.angle_beta   90.00
_cell.angle_gamma   90.00
#
_symmetry.space_group_name_H-M   'P 1'
#
loop_
_entity.id
_entity.type
_entity.pdbx_description
1 polymer ?
#
loop_
_entity_poly.entity_id
_entity_poly.type
_entity_poly.pdbx_seq_one_letter_code
_entity_poly.pdbx_strand_id
1 'polypeptide(L)'
;MSVPYRLCALRVVSGYETVSDNAALVLAAMIPVDILALEMTHVYEARAGMRTNASLETIRASERRASIEKWQARWDTATNRRWTHRLIPDIESWIGRRSGEMNYHLTQFLTGHGGYRKYLHRFKHEDTPECPECSNESEDPEHVIYHCTRYRSSAEYFPRPEELMAFMTESDENWQRVSNTLIAIQSDLRRCERERRGEESA
;
A
#
# COMPACT_ATOMS: atom_id res chain seq x y z
N MET A 1 1.22 -16.65 -7.05
CA MET A 1 0.67 -15.58 -7.90
C MET A 1 1.24 -15.71 -9.31
N SER A 2 0.49 -15.35 -10.35
CA SER A 2 1.04 -15.29 -11.72
C SER A 2 2.10 -14.17 -11.81
N VAL A 3 3.29 -14.48 -12.32
CA VAL A 3 4.42 -13.53 -12.41
C VAL A 3 4.05 -12.27 -13.24
N PRO A 4 3.45 -12.39 -14.44
CA PRO A 4 2.97 -11.21 -15.18
C PRO A 4 1.99 -10.35 -14.38
N TYR A 5 1.05 -10.98 -13.68
CA TYR A 5 0.01 -10.28 -12.91
C TYR A 5 0.62 -9.43 -11.78
N ARG A 6 1.59 -10.03 -11.08
CA ARG A 6 2.38 -9.35 -10.05
C ARG A 6 3.15 -8.15 -10.60
N LEU A 7 3.83 -8.32 -11.74
CA LEU A 7 4.62 -7.25 -12.35
C LEU A 7 3.74 -6.07 -12.81
N CYS A 8 2.53 -6.35 -13.30
CA CYS A 8 1.56 -5.30 -13.60
C CYS A 8 1.20 -4.50 -12.35
N ALA A 9 0.86 -5.18 -11.24
CA ALA A 9 0.52 -4.51 -9.99
C ALA A 9 1.66 -3.62 -9.47
N LEU A 10 2.90 -4.13 -9.48
CA LEU A 10 4.07 -3.35 -9.08
C LEU A 10 4.27 -2.11 -9.97
N ARG A 11 4.06 -2.22 -11.29
CA ARG A 11 4.17 -1.07 -12.19
C ARG A 11 3.10 -0.02 -11.92
N VAL A 12 1.85 -0.43 -11.70
CA VAL A 12 0.73 0.48 -11.36
C VAL A 12 1.07 1.32 -10.14
N VAL A 13 1.69 0.71 -9.13
CA VAL A 13 2.01 1.42 -7.87
C VAL A 13 3.42 1.98 -7.84
N SER A 14 4.22 1.83 -8.91
CA SER A 14 5.66 2.15 -8.89
C SER A 14 6.40 1.49 -7.71
N GLY A 15 6.05 0.24 -7.39
CA GLY A 15 6.56 -0.50 -6.23
C GLY A 15 7.89 -1.21 -6.49
N TYR A 16 8.64 -1.43 -5.41
CA TYR A 16 9.87 -2.22 -5.44
C TYR A 16 9.56 -3.70 -5.67
N GLU A 17 10.50 -4.44 -6.26
CA GLU A 17 10.37 -5.88 -6.44
C GLU A 17 10.25 -6.64 -5.11
N THR A 18 10.70 -6.06 -3.99
CA THR A 18 10.63 -6.65 -2.65
C THR A 18 9.28 -6.44 -1.96
N VAL A 19 8.38 -5.64 -2.54
CA VAL A 19 6.99 -5.52 -2.11
C VAL A 19 6.30 -6.86 -2.34
N SER A 20 5.46 -7.32 -1.40
CA SER A 20 4.74 -8.56 -1.65
C SER A 20 3.65 -8.35 -2.65
N ASP A 21 3.42 -9.42 -3.38
CA ASP A 21 2.16 -9.90 -3.92
C ASP A 21 0.91 -9.26 -3.28
N ASN A 22 0.58 -9.59 -2.02
CA ASN A 22 -0.65 -9.06 -1.40
C ASN A 22 -0.66 -7.52 -1.31
N ALA A 23 0.43 -6.88 -0.85
CA ALA A 23 0.46 -5.43 -0.72
C ALA A 23 0.42 -4.74 -2.10
N ALA A 24 1.15 -5.27 -3.08
CA ALA A 24 1.14 -4.77 -4.45
C ALA A 24 -0.27 -4.82 -5.05
N LEU A 25 -0.97 -5.94 -4.87
CA LEU A 25 -2.35 -6.10 -5.34
C LEU A 25 -3.33 -5.16 -4.64
N VAL A 26 -3.25 -5.03 -3.31
CA VAL A 26 -4.09 -4.09 -2.55
C VAL A 26 -3.86 -2.68 -3.05
N LEU A 27 -2.62 -2.20 -3.05
CA LEU A 27 -2.28 -0.85 -3.48
C LEU A 27 -2.69 -0.57 -4.93
N ALA A 28 -2.56 -1.55 -5.83
CA ALA A 28 -2.98 -1.44 -7.22
C ALA A 28 -4.50 -1.55 -7.43
N ALA A 29 -5.28 -1.82 -6.38
CA ALA A 29 -6.71 -2.16 -6.46
C ALA A 29 -7.00 -3.33 -7.42
N MET A 30 -6.11 -4.33 -7.44
CA MET A 30 -6.18 -5.50 -8.33
C MET A 30 -6.56 -6.76 -7.54
N ILE A 31 -7.76 -7.30 -7.82
CA ILE A 31 -8.24 -8.55 -7.20
C ILE A 31 -7.26 -9.70 -7.53
N PRO A 32 -6.86 -10.54 -6.56
CA PRO A 32 -6.01 -11.69 -6.84
C PRO A 32 -6.53 -12.57 -7.99
N VAL A 33 -5.64 -12.89 -8.93
CA VAL A 33 -5.98 -13.59 -10.18
C VAL A 33 -6.68 -14.94 -9.96
N ASP A 34 -6.34 -15.64 -8.88
CA ASP A 34 -6.99 -16.90 -8.52
C ASP A 34 -8.41 -16.69 -8.02
N ILE A 35 -8.69 -15.58 -7.33
CA ILE A 35 -10.06 -15.19 -6.95
C ILE A 35 -10.85 -14.78 -8.19
N LEU A 36 -10.26 -13.99 -9.10
CA LEU A 36 -10.90 -13.63 -10.37
C LEU A 36 -11.23 -14.86 -11.23
N ALA A 37 -10.33 -15.84 -11.30
CA ALA A 37 -10.57 -17.07 -12.04
C ALA A 37 -11.78 -17.84 -11.46
N LEU A 38 -11.89 -17.91 -10.13
CA LEU A 38 -13.04 -18.53 -9.46
C LEU A 38 -14.34 -17.76 -9.73
N GLU A 39 -14.33 -16.42 -9.65
CA GLU A 39 -15.47 -15.57 -10.03
C GLU A 39 -15.96 -15.92 -11.44
N MET A 40 -15.03 -15.99 -12.40
CA MET A 40 -15.35 -16.31 -13.80
C MET A 40 -15.92 -17.72 -13.97
N THR A 41 -15.37 -18.71 -13.27
CA THR A 41 -15.89 -20.09 -13.29
C THR A 41 -17.31 -20.16 -12.76
N HIS A 42 -17.59 -19.57 -11.60
CA HIS A 42 -18.93 -19.59 -11.01
C HIS A 42 -19.97 -18.88 -11.90
N VAL A 43 -19.60 -17.74 -12.49
CA VAL A 43 -20.48 -17.03 -13.44
C VAL A 43 -20.76 -17.89 -14.68
N TYR A 44 -19.77 -18.62 -15.19
CA TYR A 44 -19.94 -19.54 -16.31
C TYR A 44 -20.87 -20.71 -15.97
N GLU A 45 -20.65 -21.37 -14.83
CA GLU A 45 -21.47 -22.50 -14.38
C GLU A 45 -22.91 -22.10 -14.09
N ALA A 46 -23.12 -20.97 -13.42
CA ALA A 46 -24.44 -20.41 -13.17
C ALA A 46 -25.18 -20.09 -14.48
N ARG A 47 -24.45 -19.67 -15.52
CA ARG A 47 -25.00 -19.45 -16.86
C ARG A 47 -25.29 -20.74 -17.61
N ALA A 48 -24.43 -21.76 -17.50
CA ALA A 48 -24.62 -23.04 -18.17
C ALA A 48 -25.76 -23.87 -17.54
N GLY A 49 -25.94 -23.78 -16.22
CA GLY A 49 -27.01 -24.43 -15.46
C GLY A 49 -28.33 -23.67 -15.42
N MET A 50 -28.41 -22.50 -16.08
CA MET A 50 -29.55 -21.60 -15.95
C MET A 50 -30.82 -22.19 -16.59
N ARG A 51 -31.78 -22.56 -15.73
CA ARG A 51 -33.21 -22.76 -16.07
C ARG A 51 -34.10 -21.60 -15.58
N THR A 52 -33.51 -20.55 -14.98
CA THR A 52 -34.21 -19.52 -14.18
C THR A 52 -34.03 -18.09 -14.71
N ASN A 53 -34.99 -17.22 -14.40
CA ASN A 53 -35.13 -15.82 -14.84
C ASN A 53 -34.17 -14.80 -14.17
N ALA A 54 -33.12 -15.22 -13.47
CA ALA A 54 -32.21 -14.28 -12.81
C ALA A 54 -31.37 -13.53 -13.86
N SER A 55 -31.31 -12.20 -13.77
CA SER A 55 -30.46 -11.41 -14.66
C SER A 55 -28.98 -11.80 -14.46
N LEU A 56 -28.25 -11.96 -15.56
CA LEU A 56 -26.80 -12.17 -15.56
C LEU A 56 -26.05 -11.10 -14.76
N GLU A 57 -26.59 -9.88 -14.74
CA GLU A 57 -26.08 -8.76 -13.95
C GLU A 57 -26.13 -9.06 -12.44
N THR A 58 -27.25 -9.58 -11.94
CA THR A 58 -27.41 -9.96 -10.53
C THR A 58 -26.42 -11.04 -10.12
N ILE A 59 -26.19 -12.02 -10.99
CA ILE A 59 -25.22 -13.10 -10.74
C ILE A 59 -23.81 -12.52 -10.64
N ARG A 60 -23.40 -11.70 -11.62
CA ARG A 60 -22.08 -11.05 -11.62
C ARG A 60 -21.87 -10.17 -10.39
N ALA A 61 -22.88 -9.39 -10.00
CA ALA A 61 -22.80 -8.56 -8.80
C ALA A 61 -22.62 -9.40 -7.52
N SER A 62 -23.35 -10.51 -7.42
CA SER A 62 -23.22 -11.44 -6.29
C SER A 62 -21.84 -12.10 -6.24
N GLU A 63 -21.34 -12.61 -7.36
CA GLU A 63 -20.01 -13.25 -7.43
C GLU A 63 -18.86 -12.23 -7.19
N ARG A 64 -19.02 -10.98 -7.66
CA ARG A 64 -18.07 -9.91 -7.35
C ARG A 64 -18.00 -9.62 -5.85
N ARG A 65 -19.16 -9.52 -5.18
CA ARG A 65 -19.22 -9.32 -3.73
C ARG A 65 -18.54 -10.48 -2.98
N ALA A 66 -18.84 -11.72 -3.35
CA ALA A 66 -18.18 -12.90 -2.77
C ALA A 66 -16.65 -12.89 -3.00
N SER A 67 -16.20 -12.40 -4.17
CA SER A 67 -14.78 -12.27 -4.50
C SER A 67 -14.08 -11.20 -3.65
N ILE A 68 -14.74 -10.07 -3.39
CA ILE A 68 -14.24 -9.02 -2.49
C ILE A 68 -14.18 -9.54 -1.05
N GLU A 69 -15.23 -10.21 -0.56
CA GLU A 69 -15.24 -10.83 0.79
C GLU A 69 -14.09 -11.84 0.95
N LYS A 70 -13.85 -12.66 -0.07
CA LYS A 70 -12.72 -13.63 -0.08
C LYS A 70 -11.36 -12.92 -0.10
N TRP A 71 -11.24 -11.81 -0.81
CA TRP A 71 -10.02 -11.02 -0.83
C TRP A 71 -9.78 -10.34 0.52
N GLN A 72 -10.82 -9.77 1.14
CA GLN A 72 -10.77 -9.19 2.48
C GLN A 72 -10.27 -10.22 3.51
N ALA A 73 -10.85 -11.42 3.53
CA ALA A 73 -10.40 -12.48 4.45
C ALA A 73 -8.93 -12.89 4.22
N ARG A 74 -8.47 -12.92 2.97
CA ARG A 74 -7.04 -13.15 2.64
C ARG A 74 -6.16 -12.00 3.11
N TRP A 75 -6.67 -10.78 3.06
CA TRP A 75 -5.96 -9.59 3.50
C TRP A 75 -5.79 -9.57 5.02
N ASP A 76 -6.86 -9.86 5.76
CA ASP A 76 -6.87 -9.89 7.23
C ASP A 76 -5.98 -11.00 7.82
N THR A 77 -5.82 -12.12 7.10
CA THR A 77 -5.02 -13.26 7.56
C THR A 77 -3.56 -13.22 7.11
N ALA A 78 -3.16 -12.22 6.31
CA ALA A 78 -1.79 -12.11 5.81
C ALA A 78 -0.81 -11.77 6.95
N THR A 79 0.15 -12.67 7.20
CA THR A 79 1.12 -12.53 8.31
C THR A 79 2.18 -11.43 8.09
N ASN A 80 2.39 -11.01 6.85
CA ASN A 80 3.42 -10.03 6.48
C ASN A 80 2.80 -8.65 6.18
N ARG A 81 3.31 -7.61 6.87
CA ARG A 81 2.97 -6.16 6.73
C ARG A 81 1.71 -5.68 7.46
N ARG A 82 1.81 -5.68 8.80
CA ARG A 82 0.87 -4.99 9.69
C ARG A 82 0.71 -3.50 9.37
N TRP A 83 1.77 -2.84 8.88
CA TRP A 83 1.70 -1.42 8.54
C TRP A 83 0.72 -1.12 7.41
N THR A 84 0.89 -1.77 6.25
CA THR A 84 0.00 -1.55 5.10
C THR A 84 -1.45 -1.93 5.43
N HIS A 85 -1.67 -3.02 6.15
CA HIS A 85 -3.01 -3.46 6.59
C HIS A 85 -3.64 -2.48 7.58
N ARG A 86 -2.86 -1.96 8.53
CA ARG A 86 -3.34 -0.95 9.48
C ARG A 86 -3.82 0.33 8.78
N LEU A 87 -3.14 0.75 7.72
CA LEU A 87 -3.54 1.92 6.94
C LEU A 87 -4.74 1.61 6.03
N ILE A 88 -4.76 0.45 5.37
CA ILE A 88 -5.81 0.05 4.43
C ILE A 88 -6.46 -1.25 4.94
N PRO A 89 -7.31 -1.19 5.97
CA PRO A 89 -7.91 -2.39 6.54
C PRO A 89 -9.05 -2.93 5.66
N ASP A 90 -9.80 -2.05 5.00
CA ASP A 90 -10.98 -2.40 4.21
C ASP A 90 -10.70 -2.30 2.71
N ILE A 91 -10.80 -3.44 2.02
CA ILE A 91 -10.54 -3.58 0.59
C ILE A 91 -11.63 -2.90 -0.23
N GLU A 92 -12.90 -3.02 0.17
CA GLU A 92 -14.02 -2.50 -0.61
C GLU A 92 -13.99 -0.98 -0.70
N SER A 93 -13.79 -0.29 0.43
CA SER A 93 -13.61 1.16 0.47
C SER A 93 -12.39 1.59 -0.33
N TRP A 94 -11.28 0.83 -0.25
CA TRP A 94 -10.07 1.16 -0.97
C TRP A 94 -10.24 1.09 -2.49
N ILE A 95 -10.86 0.04 -3.02
CA ILE A 95 -11.10 -0.08 -4.47
C ILE A 95 -12.19 0.89 -4.97
N GLY A 96 -13.11 1.31 -4.08
CA GLY A 96 -14.19 2.25 -4.38
C GLY A 96 -13.81 3.74 -4.30
N ARG A 97 -12.55 4.06 -3.98
CA ARG A 97 -12.09 5.44 -3.82
C ARG A 97 -12.21 6.24 -5.12
N ARG A 98 -12.59 7.52 -5.00
CA ARG A 98 -12.68 8.46 -6.15
C ARG A 98 -11.38 9.20 -6.42
N SER A 99 -10.65 9.47 -5.34
CA SER A 99 -9.34 10.11 -5.35
C SER A 99 -8.28 9.07 -5.06
N GLY A 100 -7.06 9.34 -5.52
CA GLY A 100 -5.89 8.70 -4.97
C GLY A 100 -5.06 7.88 -5.92
N GLU A 101 -4.49 8.59 -6.89
CA GLU A 101 -3.44 8.07 -7.74
C GLU A 101 -2.22 7.72 -6.89
N MET A 102 -1.74 6.50 -7.09
CA MET A 102 -0.55 6.00 -6.44
C MET A 102 0.68 6.61 -7.10
N ASN A 103 1.64 7.03 -6.29
CA ASN A 103 2.96 7.42 -6.77
C ASN A 103 4.04 6.64 -6.02
N TYR A 104 5.26 6.74 -6.54
CA TYR A 104 6.44 6.06 -5.99
C TYR A 104 6.65 6.30 -4.49
N HIS A 105 6.50 7.54 -4.05
CA HIS A 105 6.73 7.97 -2.66
C HIS A 105 5.66 7.44 -1.70
N LEU A 106 4.39 7.53 -2.12
CA LEU A 106 3.28 7.00 -1.37
C LEU A 106 3.38 5.48 -1.24
N THR A 107 3.72 4.77 -2.32
CA THR A 107 3.94 3.31 -2.27
C THR A 107 5.06 2.96 -1.32
N GLN A 108 6.16 3.71 -1.32
CA GLN A 108 7.26 3.53 -0.36
C GLN A 108 6.80 3.67 1.08
N PHE A 109 6.02 4.72 1.38
CA PHE A 109 5.45 4.96 2.70
C PHE A 109 4.52 3.82 3.13
N LEU A 110 3.55 3.46 2.28
CA LEU A 110 2.55 2.42 2.59
C LEU A 110 3.16 1.04 2.76
N THR A 111 4.29 0.75 2.10
CA THR A 111 4.96 -0.55 2.15
C THR A 111 6.14 -0.61 3.11
N GLY A 112 6.56 0.52 3.69
CA GLY A 112 7.80 0.60 4.49
C GLY A 112 9.07 0.35 3.69
N HIS A 113 9.08 0.81 2.43
CA HIS A 113 10.24 0.71 1.52
C HIS A 113 10.85 2.09 1.28
N GLY A 114 12.10 2.12 0.80
CA GLY A 114 12.78 3.36 0.41
C GLY A 114 13.87 3.76 1.39
N GLY A 115 14.07 5.07 1.59
CA GLY A 115 15.18 5.62 2.37
C GLY A 115 15.09 5.42 3.89
N TYR A 116 14.12 4.64 4.38
CA TYR A 116 13.97 4.32 5.80
C TYR A 116 15.11 3.40 6.25
N ARG A 117 15.85 3.75 7.30
CA ARG A 117 16.97 2.91 7.79
C ARG A 117 16.57 1.49 8.15
N LYS A 118 15.36 1.26 8.69
CA LYS A 118 14.86 -0.11 8.94
C LYS A 118 14.78 -0.94 7.66
N TYR A 119 14.37 -0.34 6.55
CA TYR A 119 14.34 -0.99 5.24
C TYR A 119 15.76 -1.20 4.70
N LEU A 120 16.61 -0.18 4.73
CA LEU A 120 17.99 -0.24 4.21
C LEU A 120 18.85 -1.27 4.98
N HIS A 121 18.73 -1.31 6.31
CA HIS A 121 19.43 -2.26 7.17
C HIS A 121 19.05 -3.71 6.86
N ARG A 122 17.78 -3.99 6.53
CA ARG A 122 17.34 -5.32 6.09
C ARG A 122 18.13 -5.85 4.89
N PHE A 123 18.59 -4.95 4.01
CA PHE A 123 19.41 -5.27 2.84
C PHE A 123 20.91 -4.97 3.04
N LYS A 124 21.34 -4.71 4.27
CA LYS A 124 22.74 -4.42 4.63
C LYS A 124 23.30 -3.17 3.95
N HIS A 125 22.44 -2.20 3.67
CA HIS A 125 22.83 -0.89 3.13
C HIS A 125 23.06 0.18 4.21
N GLU A 126 22.71 -0.13 5.46
CA GLU A 126 22.92 0.67 6.67
C GLU A 126 23.29 -0.30 7.80
N ASP A 127 24.17 0.10 8.71
CA ASP A 127 24.65 -0.76 9.82
C ASP A 127 23.65 -0.90 10.97
N THR A 128 22.70 0.04 11.07
CA THR A 128 21.66 0.04 12.11
C THR A 128 20.32 0.51 11.53
N PRO A 129 19.18 -0.11 11.94
CA PRO A 129 17.85 0.33 11.56
C PRO A 129 17.38 1.59 12.30
N GLU A 130 18.14 2.06 13.30
CA GLU A 130 17.72 3.10 14.23
C GLU A 130 17.70 4.50 13.60
N CYS A 131 16.78 5.35 14.05
CA CYS A 131 16.72 6.76 13.67
C CYS A 131 17.94 7.51 14.22
N PRO A 132 18.62 8.36 13.42
CA PRO A 132 19.78 9.11 13.89
C PRO A 132 19.47 10.13 14.99
N GLU A 133 18.22 10.62 15.06
CA GLU A 133 17.81 11.66 16.02
C GLU A 133 17.00 11.12 17.20
N CYS A 134 16.41 9.93 17.07
CA CYS A 134 15.55 9.34 18.10
C CYS A 134 16.22 8.09 18.68
N SER A 135 16.58 8.15 19.96
CA SER A 135 17.30 7.06 20.63
C SER A 135 16.46 5.79 20.72
N ASN A 136 17.05 4.65 20.31
CA ASN A 136 16.46 3.30 20.35
C ASN A 136 15.16 3.10 19.55
N GLU A 137 14.86 3.97 18.60
CA GLU A 137 13.69 3.86 17.73
C GLU A 137 14.11 3.44 16.32
N SER A 138 13.44 2.45 15.72
CA SER A 138 13.70 2.09 14.31
C SER A 138 13.15 3.15 13.37
N GLU A 139 13.93 3.60 12.39
CA GLU A 139 13.46 4.53 11.36
C GLU A 139 12.61 3.77 10.33
N ASP A 140 11.30 3.77 10.54
CA ASP A 140 10.29 3.26 9.62
C ASP A 140 9.18 4.31 9.37
N PRO A 141 8.23 4.09 8.45
CA PRO A 141 7.24 5.10 8.11
C PRO A 141 6.40 5.57 9.30
N GLU A 142 6.07 4.65 10.21
CA GLU A 142 5.25 4.97 11.38
C GLU A 142 6.04 5.90 12.30
N HIS A 143 7.27 5.52 12.64
CA HIS A 143 8.14 6.38 13.45
C HIS A 143 8.35 7.75 12.79
N VAL A 144 8.73 7.77 11.51
CA VAL A 144 9.06 9.00 10.77
C VAL A 144 7.90 10.01 10.77
N ILE A 145 6.66 9.55 10.62
CA ILE A 145 5.48 10.44 10.56
C ILE A 145 4.93 10.76 11.94
N TYR A 146 4.87 9.80 12.86
CA TYR A 146 4.09 9.94 14.09
C TYR A 146 4.91 10.16 15.36
N HIS A 147 6.21 9.87 15.34
CA HIS A 147 7.03 9.88 16.55
C HIS A 147 8.32 10.69 16.42
N CYS A 148 8.88 10.78 15.21
CA CYS A 148 10.16 11.41 14.95
C CYS A 148 10.11 12.92 15.21
N THR A 149 11.02 13.40 16.05
CA THR A 149 11.14 14.84 16.35
C THR A 149 11.53 15.66 15.11
N ARG A 150 12.33 15.07 14.21
CA ARG A 150 12.81 15.72 12.97
C ARG A 150 11.67 16.21 12.08
N TYR A 151 10.60 15.44 11.97
CA TYR A 151 9.51 15.69 11.03
C TYR A 151 8.19 16.07 11.68
N ARG A 152 8.17 16.23 13.01
CA ARG A 152 6.96 16.54 13.79
C ARG A 152 6.16 17.70 13.20
N SER A 153 6.81 18.83 12.89
CA SER A 153 6.12 20.01 12.37
C SER A 153 5.55 19.80 10.97
N SER A 154 6.25 19.05 10.11
CA SER A 154 5.75 18.73 8.76
C SER A 154 4.57 17.77 8.80
N ALA A 155 4.57 16.83 9.75
CA ALA A 155 3.56 15.78 9.88
C ALA A 155 2.46 16.10 10.90
N GLU A 156 2.44 17.27 11.53
CA GLU A 156 1.54 17.61 12.64
C GLU A 156 0.04 17.43 12.30
N TYR A 157 -0.33 17.65 11.04
CA TYR A 157 -1.72 17.53 10.59
C TYR A 157 -2.11 16.10 10.19
N PHE A 158 -1.18 15.14 10.19
CA PHE A 158 -1.51 13.77 9.84
C PHE A 158 -2.49 13.22 10.89
N PRO A 159 -3.65 12.68 10.46
CA PRO A 159 -4.54 11.98 11.37
C PRO A 159 -3.89 10.68 11.84
N ARG A 160 -4.52 10.01 12.81
CA ARG A 160 -4.03 8.71 13.30
C ARG A 160 -3.85 7.73 12.14
N PRO A 161 -2.91 6.77 12.22
CA PRO A 161 -2.67 5.81 11.13
C PRO A 161 -3.95 5.16 10.59
N GLU A 162 -4.89 4.80 11.47
CA GLU A 162 -6.16 4.16 11.14
C GLU A 162 -7.12 5.07 10.37
N GLU A 163 -6.95 6.39 10.48
CA GLU A 163 -7.80 7.42 9.86
C GLU A 163 -7.16 8.01 8.60
N LEU A 164 -5.87 7.77 8.37
CA LEU A 164 -5.11 8.39 7.29
C LEU A 164 -5.73 8.16 5.93
N MET A 165 -6.12 6.93 5.61
CA MET A 165 -6.65 6.62 4.30
C MET A 165 -8.05 7.17 4.09
N ALA A 166 -8.88 7.19 5.15
CA ALA A 166 -10.18 7.87 5.11
C ALA A 166 -9.98 9.36 4.80
N PHE A 167 -9.15 10.04 5.59
CA PHE A 167 -8.81 11.46 5.39
C PHE A 167 -8.28 11.76 3.99
N MET A 168 -7.35 10.94 3.48
CA MET A 168 -6.77 11.12 2.15
C MET A 168 -7.79 10.94 1.03
N THR A 169 -8.75 10.02 1.18
CA THR A 169 -9.76 9.72 0.14
C THR A 169 -10.98 10.62 0.18
N GLU A 170 -11.11 11.49 1.19
CA GLU A 170 -12.18 12.48 1.29
C GLU A 170 -12.09 13.56 0.19
N SER A 171 -10.89 13.94 -0.23
CA SER A 171 -10.67 14.94 -1.29
C SER A 171 -9.32 14.79 -1.98
N ASP A 172 -9.23 15.23 -3.24
CA ASP A 172 -7.97 15.32 -3.97
C ASP A 172 -6.97 16.26 -3.28
N GLU A 173 -7.46 17.31 -2.61
CA GLU A 173 -6.63 18.25 -1.85
C GLU A 173 -5.94 17.56 -0.67
N ASN A 174 -6.68 16.78 0.13
CA ASN A 174 -6.10 16.01 1.24
C ASN A 174 -5.07 15.00 0.72
N TRP A 175 -5.41 14.29 -0.36
CA TRP A 175 -4.49 13.35 -1.00
C TRP A 175 -3.19 14.01 -1.43
N GLN A 176 -3.29 15.13 -2.15
CA GLN A 176 -2.13 15.85 -2.65
C GLN A 176 -1.30 16.45 -1.53
N ARG A 177 -1.94 16.99 -0.49
CA ARG A 177 -1.27 17.53 0.69
C ARG A 177 -0.45 16.47 1.39
N VAL A 178 -1.03 15.31 1.70
CA VAL A 178 -0.30 14.18 2.31
C VAL A 178 0.82 13.70 1.38
N SER A 179 0.53 13.51 0.09
CA SER A 179 1.52 13.04 -0.89
C SER A 179 2.73 13.98 -0.97
N ASN A 180 2.51 15.29 -1.03
CA ASN A 180 3.58 16.29 -1.11
C ASN A 180 4.46 16.28 0.15
N THR A 181 3.86 16.15 1.33
CA THR A 181 4.62 16.04 2.59
C THR A 181 5.46 14.76 2.63
N LEU A 182 4.90 13.62 2.21
CA LEU A 182 5.65 12.36 2.12
C LEU A 182 6.81 12.46 1.11
N ILE A 183 6.60 13.11 -0.03
CA ILE A 183 7.66 13.36 -1.03
C ILE A 183 8.79 14.17 -0.40
N ALA A 184 8.49 15.26 0.32
CA ALA A 184 9.49 16.10 0.96
C ALA A 184 10.30 15.34 2.02
N ILE A 185 9.62 14.62 2.92
CA ILE A 185 10.25 13.82 3.98
C ILE A 185 11.13 12.72 3.37
N GLN A 186 10.63 11.98 2.37
CA GLN A 186 11.41 10.90 1.75
C GLN A 186 12.57 11.40 0.89
N SER A 187 12.45 12.59 0.29
CA SER A 187 13.56 13.23 -0.41
C SER A 187 14.67 13.62 0.57
N ASP A 188 14.30 14.13 1.73
CA ASP A 188 15.23 14.42 2.81
C ASP A 188 15.90 13.14 3.37
N LEU A 189 15.14 12.07 3.61
CA LEU A 189 15.68 10.76 4.00
C LEU A 189 16.73 10.27 3.01
N ARG A 190 16.47 10.37 1.70
CA ARG A 190 17.42 9.99 0.64
C ARG A 190 18.65 10.87 0.60
N ARG A 191 18.50 12.18 0.82
CA ARG A 191 19.63 13.10 0.92
C ARG A 191 20.55 12.68 2.06
N CYS A 192 19.98 12.46 3.25
CA CYS A 192 20.75 12.01 4.40
C CYS A 192 21.37 10.61 4.21
N GLU A 193 20.71 9.71 3.48
CA GLU A 193 21.29 8.41 3.08
C GLU A 193 22.55 8.60 2.22
N ARG A 194 22.50 9.46 1.20
CA ARG A 194 23.66 9.74 0.32
C ARG A 194 24.82 10.39 1.07
N GLU A 195 24.52 11.34 1.96
CA GLU A 195 25.52 12.00 2.80
C GLU A 195 26.28 10.99 3.66
N ARG A 196 25.57 10.03 4.28
CA ARG A 196 26.20 8.97 5.08
C ARG A 196 27.08 8.02 4.24
N ARG A 197 26.77 7.86 2.95
CA ARG A 197 27.58 7.07 2.01
C ARG A 197 28.76 7.83 1.43
N GLY A 198 28.90 9.13 1.72
CA GLY A 198 29.92 9.98 1.12
C GLY A 198 29.70 10.24 -0.37
N GLU A 199 28.45 10.17 -0.84
CA GLU A 199 28.06 10.38 -2.25
C GLU A 199 27.69 11.84 -2.55
N GLU A 200 28.31 12.83 -1.89
CA GLU A 200 28.04 14.24 -2.16
C GLU A 200 28.48 14.66 -3.58
N SER A 201 27.48 14.87 -4.44
CA SER A 201 27.49 15.64 -5.69
C SER A 201 28.67 15.39 -6.65
N ALA A 202 28.50 14.40 -7.53
CA ALA A 202 29.00 14.50 -8.91
C ALA A 202 27.95 15.18 -9.80
#